data_AF-A0A369J7Q1-F1
#
_entry.id   AF-A0A369J7Q1-F1
#
_cell.length_a   1.000
_cell.length_b   1.000
_cell.length_c   1.000
_cell.angle_alpha   90.00
_cell.angle_beta   90.00
_cell.angle_gamma   90.00
#
_symmetry.space_group_name_H-M   'P 1'
#
loop_
_entity.id
_entity.type
_entity.pdbx_description
1 polymer ?
#
loop_
_entity_poly.entity_id
_entity_poly.type
_entity_poly.pdbx_seq_one_letter_code
_entity_poly.pdbx_strand_id
1 'polypeptide(L)'
;MLSHPSSRQSTRQGKPLQIPRYEDNPIAWNAALEENAALVSAKMMSPSAPDHRLPEATEAVLSSYRNDYGQLCDLQHKLTALEVAQHVAVGFDGQWRDATANERRYHIIEGHIRAAITGFEGDRELCGDVTFASLQENNGDGFLKLLRVYMHDDLSSVPTTPITLPYNGSSGIPMPPAKNGWRAFLDTNRSLLRYTLHSWQGRPRPLPQKTLKTSSLKAELDDGFVKLAKIHYTPSEYKELRQTLRSGYVDAIRSCESCGKSESAVKKHMQCKNCMELVNRRTSYCSRQCQKDDWPRHKLLCGKKMTLEIARSSAIAPQMAIARPKIGCTVGGYKRSPALLAQVHELNLNPGIDYFLMNSSGNFTPLYLASNHARQGAFRTLRDKAMTSGDRSTVAALGEAILVFGILAASLQFQRDALEYGESIREDIRFLTLKTLHHHSDGLTQLEKQMAGQEIDSVLVSVQERERLDAYVDMLAKDICSYIMENHE
;
A
#
# COMPACT_ATOMS: atom_id res chain seq x y z
N MET A 1 21.06 40.86 -36.47
CA MET A 1 21.74 39.60 -36.83
C MET A 1 22.56 39.15 -35.62
N LEU A 2 22.02 38.24 -34.80
CA LEU A 2 22.75 37.62 -33.69
C LEU A 2 22.86 36.14 -34.00
N SER A 3 24.07 35.69 -34.26
CA SER A 3 24.43 34.31 -34.58
C SER A 3 24.50 33.46 -33.31
N HIS A 4 23.61 32.48 -33.18
CA HIS A 4 23.71 31.47 -32.12
C HIS A 4 24.89 30.52 -32.39
N PRO A 5 25.74 30.23 -31.38
CA PRO A 5 26.81 29.27 -31.53
C PRO A 5 26.22 27.85 -31.60
N SER A 6 26.41 27.21 -32.75
CA SER A 6 26.10 25.80 -32.97
C SER A 6 27.04 24.93 -32.11
N SER A 7 26.58 24.54 -30.91
CA SER A 7 27.29 23.55 -30.09
C SER A 7 27.20 22.17 -30.76
N ARG A 8 28.26 21.79 -31.47
CA ARG A 8 28.44 20.39 -31.90
C ARG A 8 28.70 19.55 -30.65
N GLN A 9 27.66 18.91 -30.12
CA GLN A 9 27.81 17.84 -29.14
C GLN A 9 28.58 16.69 -29.81
N SER A 10 29.85 16.56 -29.47
CA SER A 10 30.66 15.39 -29.82
C SER A 10 30.04 14.17 -29.16
N THR A 11 29.41 13.31 -29.96
CA THR A 11 28.93 11.99 -29.53
C THR A 11 30.14 11.10 -29.27
N ARG A 12 30.77 11.23 -28.10
CA ARG A 12 31.70 10.22 -27.59
C ARG A 12 30.91 8.93 -27.46
N GLN A 13 31.26 7.93 -28.28
CA GLN A 13 30.82 6.56 -28.07
C GLN A 13 31.43 6.08 -26.74
N GLY A 14 30.67 6.25 -25.65
CA GLY A 14 31.08 5.78 -24.33
C GLY A 14 31.20 4.27 -24.33
N LYS A 15 32.25 3.76 -23.68
CA LYS A 15 32.39 2.33 -23.37
C LYS A 15 31.14 1.89 -22.59
N PRO A 16 30.51 0.74 -22.90
CA PRO A 16 29.32 0.27 -22.18
C PRO A 16 29.62 0.19 -20.68
N LEU A 17 28.68 0.70 -19.86
CA LEU A 17 28.81 0.74 -18.41
C LEU A 17 28.90 -0.69 -17.89
N GLN A 18 29.98 -1.01 -17.18
CA GLN A 18 30.17 -2.34 -16.60
C GLN A 18 29.42 -2.41 -15.28
N ILE A 19 28.28 -3.09 -15.26
CA ILE A 19 27.48 -3.31 -14.05
C ILE A 19 28.04 -4.54 -13.31
N PRO A 20 28.59 -4.38 -12.08
CA PRO A 20 29.10 -5.52 -11.31
C PRO A 20 27.94 -6.40 -10.84
N ARG A 21 28.21 -7.61 -10.37
CA ARG A 21 27.14 -8.45 -9.79
C ARG A 21 26.78 -7.97 -8.40
N TYR A 22 25.50 -8.01 -8.04
CA TYR A 22 25.06 -7.63 -6.70
C TYR A 22 25.58 -8.58 -5.62
N GLU A 23 25.94 -9.83 -5.96
CA GLU A 23 26.56 -10.75 -5.01
C GLU A 23 27.98 -10.34 -4.61
N ASP A 24 28.71 -9.71 -5.54
CA ASP A 24 30.11 -9.34 -5.34
C ASP A 24 30.22 -7.98 -4.65
N ASN A 25 29.42 -7.01 -5.09
CA ASN A 25 29.38 -5.68 -4.50
C ASN A 25 28.00 -5.02 -4.70
N PRO A 26 27.07 -5.18 -3.75
CA PRO A 26 25.69 -4.71 -3.92
C PRO A 26 25.58 -3.18 -3.99
N ILE A 27 26.50 -2.44 -3.36
CA ILE A 27 26.52 -0.97 -3.40
C ILE A 27 27.00 -0.49 -4.78
N ALA A 28 28.09 -1.05 -5.29
CA ALA A 28 28.60 -0.68 -6.62
C ALA A 28 27.62 -1.11 -7.73
N TRP A 29 26.96 -2.26 -7.57
CA TRP A 29 25.87 -2.69 -8.45
C TRP A 29 24.74 -1.67 -8.48
N ASN A 30 24.26 -1.24 -7.30
CA ASN A 30 23.18 -0.26 -7.21
C ASN A 30 23.59 1.09 -7.84
N ALA A 31 24.80 1.58 -7.55
CA ALA A 31 25.29 2.84 -8.09
C ALA A 31 25.37 2.82 -9.63
N ALA A 32 25.89 1.73 -10.22
CA ALA A 32 25.95 1.58 -11.66
C ALA A 32 24.54 1.55 -12.30
N LEU A 33 23.57 0.93 -11.63
CA LEU A 33 22.18 0.91 -12.10
C LEU A 33 21.51 2.28 -12.01
N GLU A 34 21.75 3.05 -10.94
CA GLU A 34 21.24 4.42 -10.82
C GLU A 34 21.87 5.37 -11.83
N GLU A 35 23.16 5.20 -12.14
CA GLU A 35 23.83 5.93 -13.21
C GLU A 35 23.22 5.61 -14.57
N ASN A 36 23.02 4.32 -14.87
CA ASN A 36 22.35 3.89 -16.10
C ASN A 36 20.91 4.44 -16.18
N ALA A 37 20.14 4.30 -15.09
CA ALA A 37 18.80 4.84 -14.97
C ALA A 37 18.77 6.34 -15.28
N ALA A 38 19.63 7.14 -14.66
CA ALA A 38 19.68 8.58 -14.90
C ALA A 38 19.94 8.93 -16.38
N LEU A 39 20.83 8.19 -17.05
CA LEU A 39 21.09 8.35 -18.48
C LEU A 39 19.88 8.00 -19.34
N VAL A 40 19.21 6.89 -19.03
CA VAL A 40 18.00 6.44 -19.75
C VAL A 40 16.85 7.41 -19.52
N SER A 41 16.57 7.79 -18.27
CA SER A 41 15.53 8.77 -17.94
C SER A 41 15.75 10.08 -18.69
N ALA A 42 16.98 10.61 -18.69
CA ALA A 42 17.30 11.86 -19.38
C ALA A 42 17.04 11.75 -20.89
N LYS A 43 17.36 10.61 -21.50
CA LYS A 43 17.09 10.34 -22.92
C LYS A 43 15.60 10.22 -23.22
N MET A 44 14.84 9.52 -22.37
CA MET A 44 13.39 9.34 -22.52
C MET A 44 12.61 10.64 -22.27
N MET A 45 13.08 11.48 -21.35
CA MET A 45 12.40 12.69 -20.90
C MET A 45 12.83 13.96 -21.65
N SER A 46 13.85 13.89 -22.51
CA SER A 46 14.30 15.04 -23.29
C SER A 46 13.15 15.58 -24.18
N PRO A 47 13.01 16.90 -24.37
CA PRO A 47 12.09 17.47 -25.37
C PRO A 47 12.38 16.98 -26.80
N SER A 48 13.60 16.52 -27.06
CA SER A 48 13.99 15.89 -28.33
C SER A 48 13.73 14.38 -28.36
N ALA A 49 13.22 13.80 -27.27
CA ALA A 49 12.88 12.40 -27.21
C ALA A 49 11.82 12.11 -28.29
N PRO A 50 11.95 10.99 -29.02
CA PRO A 50 10.97 10.57 -30.02
C PRO A 50 9.55 10.42 -29.46
N ASP A 51 9.38 10.41 -28.13
CA ASP A 51 8.10 10.27 -27.41
C ASP A 51 7.05 11.33 -27.74
N HIS A 52 7.46 12.57 -28.10
CA HIS A 52 6.51 13.55 -28.63
C HIS A 52 5.98 13.20 -30.02
N ARG A 53 6.55 12.18 -30.68
CA ARG A 53 6.15 11.65 -31.99
C ARG A 53 5.74 10.19 -31.93
N LEU A 54 5.67 9.58 -30.74
CA LEU A 54 5.14 8.23 -30.64
C LEU A 54 3.69 8.25 -31.12
N PRO A 55 3.29 7.35 -32.02
CA PRO A 55 1.89 7.21 -32.41
C PRO A 55 1.04 6.90 -31.18
N GLU A 56 -0.29 7.05 -31.33
CA GLU A 56 -1.24 6.66 -30.30
C GLU A 56 -0.87 5.29 -29.69
N ALA A 57 -1.00 5.19 -28.36
CA ALA A 57 -0.63 3.96 -27.64
C ALA A 57 -1.37 2.77 -28.26
N THR A 58 -0.62 1.72 -28.61
CA THR A 58 -1.19 0.52 -29.23
C THR A 58 -2.08 -0.23 -28.24
N GLU A 59 -2.94 -1.12 -28.75
CA GLU A 59 -3.77 -1.99 -27.92
C GLU A 59 -2.93 -2.78 -26.90
N ALA A 60 -1.73 -3.22 -27.30
CA ALA A 60 -0.80 -3.94 -26.45
C ALA A 60 -0.31 -3.06 -25.29
N VAL A 61 0.11 -1.83 -25.57
CA VAL A 61 0.58 -0.87 -24.56
C VAL A 61 -0.53 -0.53 -23.57
N LEU A 62 -1.75 -0.27 -24.06
CA LEU A 62 -2.89 0.03 -23.19
C LEU A 62 -3.35 -1.18 -22.38
N SER A 63 -3.18 -2.40 -22.91
CA SER A 63 -3.44 -3.64 -22.16
C SER A 63 -2.40 -3.87 -21.06
N SER A 64 -1.11 -3.63 -21.34
CA SER A 64 -0.05 -3.64 -20.32
C SER A 64 -0.32 -2.59 -19.24
N TYR A 65 -0.59 -1.34 -19.65
CA TYR A 65 -0.96 -0.29 -18.71
C TYR A 65 -2.16 -0.67 -17.83
N ARG A 66 -3.23 -1.22 -18.41
CA ARG A 66 -4.40 -1.70 -17.65
C ARG A 66 -3.98 -2.72 -16.57
N ASN A 67 -3.13 -3.67 -16.93
CA ASN A 67 -2.64 -4.68 -16.01
C ASN A 67 -1.79 -4.04 -14.91
N ASP A 68 -0.82 -3.20 -15.26
CA ASP A 68 0.12 -2.60 -14.31
C ASP A 68 -0.57 -1.61 -13.38
N TYR A 69 -1.56 -0.88 -13.88
CA TYR A 69 -2.44 -0.03 -13.09
C TYR A 69 -3.20 -0.85 -12.04
N GLY A 70 -3.80 -1.98 -12.44
CA GLY A 70 -4.50 -2.87 -11.52
C GLY A 70 -3.56 -3.50 -10.50
N GLN A 71 -2.37 -3.93 -10.95
CA GLN A 71 -1.33 -4.46 -10.08
C GLN A 71 -0.82 -3.42 -9.09
N LEU A 72 -0.66 -2.15 -9.50
CA LEU A 72 -0.25 -1.09 -8.60
C LEU A 72 -1.32 -0.79 -7.54
N CYS A 73 -2.59 -0.74 -7.93
CA CYS A 73 -3.69 -0.60 -6.97
C CYS A 73 -3.70 -1.75 -5.94
N ASP A 74 -3.58 -2.98 -6.41
CA ASP A 74 -3.53 -4.17 -5.56
C ASP A 74 -2.27 -4.17 -4.66
N LEU A 75 -1.13 -3.79 -5.21
CA LEU A 75 0.13 -3.67 -4.47
C LEU A 75 0.01 -2.61 -3.38
N GLN A 76 -0.51 -1.42 -3.69
CA GLN A 76 -0.67 -0.35 -2.72
C GLN A 76 -1.68 -0.70 -1.64
N HIS A 77 -2.78 -1.36 -2.01
CA HIS A 77 -3.74 -1.88 -1.06
C HIS A 77 -3.09 -2.90 -0.12
N LYS A 78 -2.35 -3.89 -0.66
CA LYS A 78 -1.62 -4.88 0.14
C LYS A 78 -0.52 -4.27 0.99
N LEU A 79 0.23 -3.32 0.43
CA LEU A 79 1.27 -2.60 1.15
C LEU A 79 0.66 -1.85 2.33
N THR A 80 -0.44 -1.13 2.11
CA THR A 80 -1.15 -0.42 3.17
C THR A 80 -1.73 -1.39 4.20
N ALA A 81 -2.50 -2.39 3.76
CA ALA A 81 -3.27 -3.28 4.63
C ALA A 81 -2.42 -4.29 5.41
N LEU A 82 -1.48 -4.95 4.71
CA LEU A 82 -0.76 -6.11 5.26
C LEU A 82 0.60 -5.73 5.82
N GLU A 83 1.33 -4.83 5.15
CA GLU A 83 2.72 -4.60 5.50
C GLU A 83 2.83 -3.35 6.37
N VAL A 84 2.40 -2.18 5.90
CA VAL A 84 2.66 -0.92 6.60
C VAL A 84 1.75 -0.76 7.82
N ALA A 85 0.46 -1.03 7.70
CA ALA A 85 -0.44 -0.88 8.84
C ALA A 85 -0.01 -1.79 10.01
N GLN A 86 0.36 -3.04 9.75
CA GLN A 86 0.85 -3.97 10.78
C GLN A 86 2.20 -3.53 11.35
N HIS A 87 3.16 -3.11 10.51
CA HIS A 87 4.49 -2.71 10.97
C HIS A 87 4.49 -1.38 11.72
N VAL A 88 3.78 -0.38 11.21
CA VAL A 88 3.69 0.92 11.90
C VAL A 88 3.00 0.75 13.25
N ALA A 89 2.03 -0.16 13.36
CA ALA A 89 1.39 -0.48 14.61
C ALA A 89 2.38 -1.05 15.67
N VAL A 90 3.48 -1.69 15.26
CA VAL A 90 4.56 -2.12 16.17
C VAL A 90 5.68 -1.11 16.37
N GLY A 91 5.48 0.13 15.91
CA GLY A 91 6.49 1.18 16.02
C GLY A 91 7.62 1.04 15.02
N PHE A 92 7.38 0.45 13.84
CA PHE A 92 8.37 0.36 12.75
C PHE A 92 9.04 1.70 12.45
N ASP A 93 8.29 2.80 12.43
CA ASP A 93 8.85 4.13 12.17
C ASP A 93 9.93 4.52 13.19
N GLY A 94 9.72 4.17 14.46
CA GLY A 94 10.71 4.37 15.52
C GLY A 94 11.91 3.46 15.34
N GLN A 95 11.68 2.14 15.17
CA GLN A 95 12.74 1.16 14.95
C GLN A 95 13.60 1.50 13.72
N TRP A 96 12.99 1.99 12.65
CA TRP A 96 13.68 2.41 11.44
C TRP A 96 14.56 3.64 11.68
N ARG A 97 14.09 4.62 12.46
CA ARG A 97 14.87 5.82 12.83
C ARG A 97 16.01 5.48 13.79
N ASP A 98 15.76 4.58 14.73
CA ASP A 98 16.71 4.14 15.75
C ASP A 98 17.78 3.21 15.19
N ALA A 99 17.51 2.55 14.06
CA ALA A 99 18.50 1.73 13.37
C ALA A 99 19.78 2.53 13.04
N THR A 100 20.88 1.83 12.89
CA THR A 100 22.09 2.46 12.39
C THR A 100 21.93 2.83 10.91
N ALA A 101 22.72 3.80 10.45
CA ALA A 101 22.74 4.15 9.03
C ALA A 101 23.01 2.91 8.16
N ASN A 102 23.96 2.05 8.57
CA ASN A 102 24.36 0.85 7.86
C ASN A 102 23.23 -0.19 7.74
N GLU A 103 22.44 -0.42 8.78
CA GLU A 103 21.27 -1.31 8.73
C GLU A 103 20.22 -0.80 7.74
N ARG A 104 19.89 0.49 7.79
CA ARG A 104 18.99 1.09 6.79
C ARG A 104 19.54 0.94 5.38
N ARG A 105 20.84 1.21 5.16
CA ARG A 105 21.49 1.05 3.85
C ARG A 105 21.32 -0.38 3.33
N TYR A 106 21.59 -1.35 4.20
CA TYR A 106 21.46 -2.77 3.88
C TYR A 106 20.04 -3.11 3.42
N HIS A 107 19.02 -2.74 4.20
CA HIS A 107 17.63 -3.07 3.85
C HIS A 107 17.14 -2.37 2.58
N ILE A 108 17.55 -1.12 2.34
CA ILE A 108 17.22 -0.41 1.09
C ILE A 108 17.83 -1.15 -0.10
N ILE A 109 19.12 -1.49 -0.05
CA ILE A 109 19.83 -2.16 -1.16
C ILE A 109 19.30 -3.57 -1.38
N GLU A 110 19.04 -4.30 -0.31
CA GLU A 110 18.44 -5.62 -0.38
C GLU A 110 17.02 -5.55 -0.98
N GLY A 111 16.26 -4.49 -0.71
CA GLY A 111 14.99 -4.21 -1.38
C GLY A 111 15.14 -4.05 -2.90
N HIS A 112 16.16 -3.30 -3.34
CA HIS A 112 16.51 -3.16 -4.77
C HIS A 112 16.88 -4.49 -5.41
N ILE A 113 17.76 -5.28 -4.77
CA ILE A 113 18.17 -6.59 -5.27
C ILE A 113 16.95 -7.52 -5.43
N ARG A 114 16.04 -7.52 -4.46
CA ARG A 114 14.82 -8.34 -4.51
C ARG A 114 13.88 -7.92 -5.63
N ALA A 115 13.73 -6.61 -5.87
CA ALA A 115 12.97 -6.09 -7.01
C ALA A 115 13.62 -6.52 -8.34
N ALA A 116 14.94 -6.50 -8.42
CA ALA A 116 15.67 -6.95 -9.60
C ALA A 116 15.46 -8.44 -9.88
N ILE A 117 15.53 -9.28 -8.84
CA ILE A 117 15.30 -10.74 -8.95
C ILE A 117 13.89 -11.07 -9.47
N THR A 118 12.89 -10.25 -9.12
CA THR A 118 11.50 -10.40 -9.57
C THR A 118 11.21 -9.72 -10.90
N GLY A 119 12.23 -9.16 -11.56
CA GLY A 119 12.10 -8.59 -12.90
C GLY A 119 11.66 -7.12 -12.94
N PHE A 120 11.61 -6.44 -11.80
CA PHE A 120 11.25 -5.01 -11.71
C PHE A 120 12.47 -4.08 -11.74
N GLU A 121 13.63 -4.52 -12.24
CA GLU A 121 14.81 -3.65 -12.29
C GLU A 121 14.64 -2.50 -13.29
N GLY A 122 14.03 -2.77 -14.45
CA GLY A 122 13.79 -1.76 -15.49
C GLY A 122 12.87 -0.61 -15.04
N ASP A 123 12.08 -0.85 -14.00
CA ASP A 123 11.14 0.14 -13.45
C ASP A 123 11.86 1.30 -12.74
N ARG A 124 13.08 1.06 -12.25
CA ARG A 124 13.87 2.07 -11.55
C ARG A 124 14.31 3.22 -12.43
N GLU A 125 14.47 2.97 -13.73
CA GLU A 125 14.80 4.00 -14.73
C GLU A 125 13.72 5.09 -14.83
N LEU A 126 12.56 4.86 -14.24
CA LEU A 126 11.40 5.75 -14.32
C LEU A 126 11.00 6.32 -12.95
N CYS A 127 11.71 5.93 -11.89
CA CYS A 127 11.33 6.21 -10.52
C CYS A 127 12.47 6.86 -9.73
N GLY A 128 12.79 8.12 -10.06
CA GLY A 128 13.83 8.90 -9.40
C GLY A 128 13.56 9.22 -7.93
N ASP A 129 12.37 8.96 -7.44
CA ASP A 129 11.99 9.07 -6.02
C ASP A 129 12.36 7.82 -5.20
N VAL A 130 12.63 6.67 -5.85
CA VAL A 130 13.09 5.44 -5.18
C VAL A 130 14.60 5.23 -5.26
N THR A 131 15.39 6.25 -5.62
CA THR A 131 16.85 6.12 -5.60
C THR A 131 17.36 5.87 -4.17
N PHE A 132 18.49 5.19 -4.05
CA PHE A 132 19.15 4.96 -2.78
C PHE A 132 19.42 6.26 -2.03
N ALA A 133 19.85 7.31 -2.74
CA ALA A 133 20.04 8.64 -2.16
C ALA A 133 18.73 9.25 -1.62
N SER A 134 17.65 9.20 -2.41
CA SER A 134 16.33 9.69 -1.99
C SER A 134 15.79 8.94 -0.78
N LEU A 135 15.93 7.61 -0.74
CA LEU A 135 15.45 6.79 0.37
C LEU A 135 16.28 6.99 1.65
N GLN A 136 17.56 7.36 1.53
CA GLN A 136 18.44 7.68 2.66
C GLN A 136 18.36 9.12 3.15
N GLU A 137 17.65 9.99 2.43
CA GLU A 137 17.54 11.40 2.77
C GLU A 137 17.11 11.58 4.24
N ASN A 138 17.71 12.56 4.92
CA ASN A 138 17.42 12.90 6.31
C ASN A 138 17.52 11.69 7.24
N ASN A 139 18.60 10.92 7.12
CA ASN A 139 18.87 9.74 7.92
C ASN A 139 17.83 8.61 7.74
N GLY A 140 17.35 8.42 6.50
CA GLY A 140 16.38 7.37 6.17
C GLY A 140 14.91 7.81 6.22
N ASP A 141 14.63 9.08 6.52
CA ASP A 141 13.27 9.64 6.51
C ASP A 141 12.68 9.71 5.11
N GLY A 142 13.50 9.77 4.07
CA GLY A 142 13.06 9.68 2.68
C GLY A 142 12.23 8.41 2.43
N PHE A 143 12.68 7.25 2.94
CA PHE A 143 11.94 6.00 2.86
C PHE A 143 10.59 6.07 3.58
N LEU A 144 10.55 6.56 4.83
CA LEU A 144 9.30 6.66 5.60
C LEU A 144 8.30 7.64 4.97
N LYS A 145 8.80 8.77 4.48
CA LYS A 145 7.99 9.77 3.77
C LYS A 145 7.36 9.15 2.53
N LEU A 146 8.14 8.46 1.71
CA LEU A 146 7.65 7.80 0.52
C LEU A 146 6.65 6.69 0.86
N LEU A 147 6.94 5.89 1.88
CA LEU A 147 6.06 4.83 2.35
C LEU A 147 4.67 5.36 2.73
N ARG A 148 4.63 6.46 3.49
CA ARG A 148 3.37 7.12 3.90
C ARG A 148 2.58 7.66 2.72
N VAL A 149 3.23 8.15 1.67
CA VAL A 149 2.50 8.60 0.47
C VAL A 149 1.84 7.42 -0.24
N TYR A 150 2.42 6.22 -0.19
CA TYR A 150 1.85 5.03 -0.81
C TYR A 150 0.71 4.39 0.00
N MET A 151 0.39 4.92 1.18
CA MET A 151 -0.68 4.43 2.02
C MET A 151 -2.03 4.99 1.60
N HIS A 152 -3.04 4.12 1.56
CA HIS A 152 -4.43 4.52 1.35
C HIS A 152 -5.14 4.76 2.69
N ASP A 153 -5.91 5.84 2.76
CA ASP A 153 -6.75 6.15 3.94
C ASP A 153 -7.97 5.18 4.03
N ASP A 154 -8.33 4.52 2.93
CA ASP A 154 -9.42 3.54 2.88
C ASP A 154 -8.92 2.17 2.42
N LEU A 155 -9.16 1.17 3.27
CA LEU A 155 -8.86 -0.24 3.03
C LEU A 155 -10.11 -1.10 2.86
N SER A 156 -11.29 -0.48 2.74
CA SER A 156 -12.55 -1.19 2.52
C SER A 156 -12.59 -1.93 1.18
N SER A 157 -11.78 -1.47 0.22
CA SER A 157 -11.63 -2.08 -1.11
C SER A 157 -10.26 -1.75 -1.72
N VAL A 158 -9.88 -2.46 -2.78
CA VAL A 158 -8.71 -2.06 -3.59
C VAL A 158 -9.05 -0.72 -4.25
N PRO A 159 -8.17 0.28 -4.13
CA PRO A 159 -8.42 1.63 -4.62
C PRO A 159 -8.58 1.63 -6.13
N THR A 160 -9.58 2.32 -6.68
CA THR A 160 -9.82 2.41 -8.13
C THR A 160 -8.80 3.25 -8.87
N THR A 161 -8.03 4.06 -8.13
CA THR A 161 -6.97 4.90 -8.68
C THR A 161 -5.72 4.72 -7.81
N PRO A 162 -4.58 4.31 -8.39
CA PRO A 162 -3.37 4.18 -7.63
C PRO A 162 -2.87 5.57 -7.26
N ILE A 163 -2.21 5.67 -6.12
CA ILE A 163 -1.46 6.87 -5.77
C ILE A 163 -0.27 6.93 -6.71
N THR A 164 -0.33 7.87 -7.64
CA THR A 164 0.81 8.21 -8.50
C THR A 164 1.49 9.40 -7.85
N LEU A 165 2.79 9.31 -7.55
CA LEU A 165 3.49 10.53 -7.20
C LEU A 165 3.75 11.31 -8.47
N PRO A 166 3.37 12.60 -8.52
CA PRO A 166 3.95 13.48 -9.51
C PRO A 166 5.46 13.44 -9.27
N TYR A 167 6.20 13.07 -10.30
CA TYR A 167 7.66 13.01 -10.26
C TYR A 167 8.20 14.40 -9.85
N ASN A 168 8.59 14.53 -8.59
CA ASN A 168 9.47 15.58 -8.07
C ASN A 168 10.77 14.92 -7.61
N GLY A 169 11.39 14.11 -8.48
CA GLY A 169 12.78 13.71 -8.29
C GLY A 169 13.68 14.94 -8.21
N SER A 170 14.90 14.75 -7.70
CA SER A 170 15.96 15.73 -7.41
C SER A 170 16.34 16.74 -8.53
N SER A 171 15.74 16.65 -9.73
CA SER A 171 15.89 17.60 -10.84
C SER A 171 14.72 18.59 -11.00
N GLY A 172 13.61 18.44 -10.26
CA GLY A 172 12.53 19.45 -10.19
C GLY A 172 11.77 19.73 -11.49
N ILE A 173 11.82 18.85 -12.49
CA ILE A 173 11.03 19.01 -13.73
C ILE A 173 9.71 18.24 -13.56
N PRO A 174 8.57 18.93 -13.40
CA PRO A 174 7.27 18.27 -13.34
C PRO A 174 7.04 17.55 -14.66
N MET A 175 6.59 16.30 -14.57
CA MET A 175 6.04 15.63 -15.74
C MET A 175 4.77 16.37 -16.21
N PRO A 176 4.68 16.89 -17.45
CA PRO A 176 3.42 17.41 -17.96
C PRO A 176 2.31 16.36 -17.82
N PRO A 177 1.05 16.76 -17.55
CA PRO A 177 -0.05 15.84 -17.32
C PRO A 177 -0.15 14.80 -18.45
N ALA A 178 -0.27 13.52 -18.07
CA ALA A 178 -0.26 12.38 -18.98
C ALA A 178 -1.45 12.40 -19.94
N LYS A 179 -1.27 12.99 -21.13
CA LYS A 179 -2.25 12.90 -22.23
C LYS A 179 -2.07 11.64 -23.07
N ASN A 180 -0.93 10.94 -22.99
CA ASN A 180 -0.66 9.73 -23.78
C ASN A 180 -0.53 8.47 -22.90
N GLY A 181 -0.90 7.31 -23.45
CA GLY A 181 -0.91 6.04 -22.72
C GLY A 181 0.47 5.52 -22.33
N TRP A 182 1.51 5.91 -23.08
CA TRP A 182 2.90 5.60 -22.74
C TRP A 182 3.30 6.19 -21.40
N ARG A 183 2.98 7.47 -21.14
CA ARG A 183 3.34 8.11 -19.87
C ARG A 183 2.61 7.48 -18.69
N ALA A 184 1.33 7.13 -18.89
CA ALA A 184 0.55 6.47 -17.86
C ALA A 184 1.14 5.11 -17.46
N PHE A 185 1.72 4.37 -18.42
CA PHE A 185 2.44 3.12 -18.16
C PHE A 185 3.70 3.32 -17.32
N LEU A 186 4.43 4.42 -17.50
CA LEU A 186 5.63 4.70 -16.69
C LEU A 186 5.27 5.01 -15.23
N ASP A 187 4.10 5.62 -14.98
CA ASP A 187 3.66 6.01 -13.64
C ASP A 187 3.28 4.80 -12.76
N THR A 188 3.10 3.60 -13.31
CA THR A 188 2.58 2.43 -12.57
C THR A 188 3.64 1.54 -11.90
N ASN A 189 4.93 1.82 -12.10
CA ASN A 189 6.01 0.86 -11.84
C ASN A 189 6.77 1.10 -10.51
N ARG A 190 6.12 0.84 -9.36
CA ARG A 190 6.66 1.23 -8.04
C ARG A 190 6.65 0.10 -7.00
N SER A 191 7.23 -1.04 -7.35
CA SER A 191 7.22 -2.26 -6.51
C SER A 191 8.26 -2.28 -5.37
N LEU A 192 9.18 -1.30 -5.34
CA LEU A 192 10.38 -1.35 -4.50
C LEU A 192 10.10 -1.36 -2.99
N LEU A 193 9.19 -0.50 -2.52
CA LEU A 193 8.96 -0.26 -1.08
C LEU A 193 8.62 -1.56 -0.33
N ARG A 194 7.82 -2.41 -0.97
CA ARG A 194 7.44 -3.72 -0.43
C ARG A 194 8.65 -4.61 -0.19
N TYR A 195 9.62 -4.60 -1.10
CA TYR A 195 10.80 -5.46 -0.98
C TYR A 195 11.77 -5.00 0.10
N THR A 196 11.86 -3.68 0.33
CA THR A 196 12.60 -3.13 1.48
C THR A 196 11.96 -3.58 2.80
N LEU A 197 10.63 -3.55 2.92
CA LEU A 197 9.93 -4.09 4.11
C LEU A 197 10.14 -5.59 4.27
N HIS A 198 10.07 -6.38 3.18
CA HIS A 198 10.37 -7.81 3.23
C HIS A 198 11.79 -8.09 3.73
N SER A 199 12.76 -7.26 3.36
CA SER A 199 14.13 -7.35 3.86
C SER A 199 14.19 -7.07 5.36
N TRP A 200 13.52 -6.00 5.82
CA TRP A 200 13.42 -5.64 7.24
C TRP A 200 12.84 -6.78 8.09
N GLN A 201 11.80 -7.45 7.58
CA GLN A 201 11.18 -8.61 8.20
C GLN A 201 12.04 -9.88 8.20
N GLY A 202 13.23 -9.85 7.60
CA GLY A 202 14.06 -11.05 7.44
C GLY A 202 13.45 -12.11 6.52
N ARG A 203 12.47 -11.77 5.66
CA ARG A 203 11.91 -12.74 4.69
C ARG A 203 13.03 -13.18 3.75
N PRO A 204 13.06 -14.43 3.27
CA PRO A 204 14.05 -14.86 2.29
C PRO A 204 13.92 -14.07 0.97
N ARG A 205 15.02 -13.97 0.21
CA ARG A 205 14.97 -13.43 -1.15
C ARG A 205 13.96 -14.22 -1.98
N PRO A 206 13.18 -13.56 -2.86
CA PRO A 206 12.34 -14.28 -3.80
C PRO A 206 13.21 -15.16 -4.69
N LEU A 207 12.66 -16.28 -5.15
CA LEU A 207 13.34 -17.09 -6.15
C LEU A 207 13.29 -16.35 -7.50
N PRO A 208 14.38 -16.39 -8.30
CA PRO A 208 14.34 -15.88 -9.67
C PRO A 208 13.18 -16.53 -10.42
N GLN A 209 12.36 -15.70 -11.07
CA GLN A 209 11.23 -16.20 -11.84
C GLN A 209 11.77 -17.06 -12.98
N LYS A 210 11.43 -18.36 -12.97
CA LYS A 210 11.85 -19.28 -14.04
C LYS A 210 11.08 -18.89 -15.29
N THR A 211 11.74 -18.20 -16.22
CA THR A 211 11.18 -17.90 -17.53
C THR A 211 10.81 -19.22 -18.22
N LEU A 212 9.50 -19.53 -18.33
CA LEU A 212 9.07 -20.66 -19.13
C LEU A 212 9.43 -20.39 -20.60
N LYS A 213 9.90 -21.40 -21.32
CA LYS A 213 10.13 -21.26 -22.76
C LYS A 213 8.77 -21.30 -23.46
N THR A 214 8.27 -20.15 -23.93
CA THR A 214 7.01 -20.12 -24.70
C THR A 214 7.22 -19.65 -26.13
N SER A 215 6.20 -19.93 -26.95
CA SER A 215 6.20 -19.77 -28.39
C SER A 215 6.20 -18.29 -28.83
N SER A 216 6.64 -18.11 -30.07
CA SER A 216 6.97 -16.87 -30.78
C SER A 216 6.21 -15.58 -30.39
N LEU A 217 6.92 -14.67 -29.70
CA LEU A 217 6.61 -13.22 -29.53
C LEU A 217 6.36 -12.48 -30.86
N LYS A 218 6.73 -13.08 -32.01
CA LYS A 218 6.65 -12.45 -33.34
C LYS A 218 5.20 -12.14 -33.77
N ALA A 219 4.20 -12.78 -33.16
CA ALA A 219 2.79 -12.57 -33.52
C ALA A 219 2.15 -11.35 -32.83
N GLU A 220 2.80 -10.77 -31.81
CA GLU A 220 2.19 -9.71 -30.98
C GLU A 220 2.92 -8.38 -31.00
N LEU A 221 4.23 -8.37 -31.25
CA LEU A 221 4.90 -7.12 -31.55
C LEU A 221 4.45 -6.66 -32.93
N ASP A 222 3.58 -5.65 -32.95
CA ASP A 222 3.18 -4.97 -34.17
C ASP A 222 4.41 -4.57 -34.99
N ASP A 223 4.31 -4.67 -36.30
CA ASP A 223 5.42 -4.37 -37.22
C ASP A 223 5.92 -2.92 -37.03
N GLY A 224 5.05 -2.00 -36.62
CA GLY A 224 5.39 -0.63 -36.26
C GLY A 224 6.32 -0.58 -35.04
N PHE A 225 6.02 -1.31 -33.97
CA PHE A 225 6.89 -1.39 -32.79
C PHE A 225 8.25 -1.99 -33.15
N VAL A 226 8.27 -3.09 -33.91
CA VAL A 226 9.53 -3.73 -34.35
C VAL A 226 10.39 -2.78 -35.19
N LYS A 227 9.77 -2.03 -36.11
CA LYS A 227 10.48 -1.02 -36.91
C LYS A 227 11.04 0.10 -36.04
N LEU A 228 10.22 0.63 -35.13
CA LEU A 228 10.61 1.73 -34.25
C LEU A 228 11.74 1.31 -33.29
N ALA A 229 11.63 0.12 -32.68
CA ALA A 229 12.69 -0.42 -31.84
C ALA A 229 14.00 -0.61 -32.62
N LYS A 230 13.96 -1.14 -33.85
CA LYS A 230 15.16 -1.27 -34.68
C LYS A 230 15.81 0.05 -35.10
N ILE A 231 15.04 1.15 -35.13
CA ILE A 231 15.58 2.49 -35.40
C ILE A 231 16.34 3.03 -34.18
N HIS A 232 15.87 2.72 -32.97
CA HIS A 232 16.40 3.31 -31.73
C HIS A 232 17.42 2.45 -30.99
N TYR A 233 17.46 1.15 -31.26
CA TYR A 233 18.34 0.19 -30.60
C TYR A 233 19.30 -0.44 -31.59
N THR A 234 20.55 -0.65 -31.16
CA THR A 234 21.52 -1.48 -31.88
C THR A 234 21.01 -2.91 -32.01
N PRO A 235 21.54 -3.73 -32.95
CA PRO A 235 21.10 -5.12 -33.09
C PRO A 235 21.24 -5.97 -31.81
N SER A 236 22.25 -5.72 -30.98
CA SER A 236 22.43 -6.39 -29.69
C SER A 236 21.39 -5.95 -28.66
N GLU A 237 21.20 -4.65 -28.48
CA GLU A 237 20.20 -4.10 -27.55
C GLU A 237 18.78 -4.52 -27.97
N TYR A 238 18.47 -4.52 -29.27
CA TYR A 238 17.19 -4.99 -29.77
C TYR A 238 16.96 -6.48 -29.50
N LYS A 239 18.03 -7.31 -29.58
CA LYS A 239 17.96 -8.73 -29.24
C LYS A 239 17.68 -8.94 -27.75
N GLU A 240 18.31 -8.14 -26.89
CA GLU A 240 18.07 -8.14 -25.44
C GLU A 240 16.66 -7.66 -25.11
N LEU A 241 16.22 -6.52 -25.65
CA LEU A 241 14.85 -6.03 -25.52
C LEU A 241 13.84 -7.09 -25.92
N ARG A 242 14.06 -7.78 -27.06
CA ARG A 242 13.19 -8.86 -27.51
C ARG A 242 13.20 -10.06 -26.57
N GLN A 243 14.32 -10.35 -25.93
CA GLN A 243 14.42 -11.42 -24.93
C GLN A 243 13.68 -11.03 -23.65
N THR A 244 13.83 -9.79 -23.18
CA THR A 244 13.08 -9.25 -22.03
C THR A 244 11.58 -9.27 -22.29
N LEU A 245 11.13 -8.78 -23.45
CA LEU A 245 9.73 -8.83 -23.87
C LEU A 245 9.21 -10.27 -23.95
N ARG A 246 10.02 -11.24 -24.38
CA ARG A 246 9.63 -12.68 -24.37
C ARG A 246 9.46 -13.19 -22.95
N SER A 247 10.40 -12.90 -22.05
CA SER A 247 10.36 -13.34 -20.67
C SER A 247 9.15 -12.77 -19.93
N GLY A 248 8.91 -11.46 -20.02
CA GLY A 248 7.72 -10.84 -19.41
C GLY A 248 6.42 -11.32 -20.04
N TYR A 249 6.43 -11.56 -21.36
CA TYR A 249 5.28 -12.11 -22.06
C TYR A 249 4.87 -13.47 -21.51
N VAL A 250 5.83 -14.37 -21.27
CA VAL A 250 5.63 -15.71 -20.69
C VAL A 250 4.87 -15.66 -19.37
N ASP A 251 5.25 -14.73 -18.49
CA ASP A 251 4.66 -14.60 -17.17
C ASP A 251 3.28 -13.92 -17.22
N ALA A 252 3.05 -13.07 -18.22
CA ALA A 252 1.74 -12.54 -18.57
C ALA A 252 0.84 -13.55 -19.31
N ILE A 253 1.32 -14.77 -19.63
CA ILE A 253 0.53 -15.75 -20.38
C ILE A 253 -0.60 -16.29 -19.51
N ARG A 254 -1.76 -15.69 -19.76
CA ARG A 254 -3.11 -16.22 -19.52
C ARG A 254 -3.43 -16.42 -18.05
N SER A 255 -3.30 -15.37 -17.26
CA SER A 255 -4.09 -15.28 -16.03
C SER A 255 -5.58 -15.16 -16.37
N CYS A 256 -6.41 -15.75 -15.53
CA CYS A 256 -7.86 -15.59 -15.61
C CYS A 256 -8.23 -14.14 -15.30
N GLU A 257 -8.93 -13.46 -16.19
CA GLU A 257 -9.34 -12.05 -16.04
C GLU A 257 -10.30 -11.79 -14.87
N SER A 258 -10.93 -12.86 -14.36
CA SER A 258 -11.84 -12.79 -13.20
C SER A 258 -11.11 -13.06 -11.88
N CYS A 259 -10.28 -14.10 -11.82
CA CYS A 259 -9.73 -14.60 -10.54
C CYS A 259 -8.20 -14.59 -10.46
N GLY A 260 -7.51 -14.09 -11.48
CA GLY A 260 -6.05 -13.96 -11.54
C GLY A 260 -5.27 -15.27 -11.64
N LYS A 261 -5.91 -16.44 -11.50
CA LYS A 261 -5.24 -17.75 -11.59
C LYS A 261 -4.50 -17.88 -12.92
N SER A 262 -3.22 -18.26 -12.90
CA SER A 262 -2.43 -18.54 -14.09
C SER A 262 -2.87 -19.83 -14.79
N GLU A 263 -2.76 -19.87 -16.12
CA GLU A 263 -3.02 -21.07 -16.91
C GLU A 263 -2.01 -22.17 -16.55
N SER A 264 -2.50 -23.38 -16.26
CA SER A 264 -1.61 -24.51 -16.00
C SER A 264 -1.25 -25.22 -17.29
N ALA A 265 -0.14 -25.96 -17.30
CA ALA A 265 0.26 -26.78 -18.45
C ALA A 265 -0.84 -27.80 -18.87
N VAL A 266 -1.69 -28.22 -17.92
CA VAL A 266 -2.73 -29.23 -18.12
C VAL A 266 -4.04 -28.61 -18.62
N LYS A 267 -4.42 -27.43 -18.10
CA LYS A 267 -5.74 -26.84 -18.37
C LYS A 267 -5.60 -25.48 -19.04
N LYS A 268 -5.91 -25.46 -20.35
CA LYS A 268 -5.99 -24.22 -21.10
C LYS A 268 -7.18 -23.37 -20.67
N HIS A 269 -6.98 -22.07 -20.59
CA HIS A 269 -8.02 -21.08 -20.37
C HIS A 269 -8.83 -20.86 -21.65
N MET A 270 -10.12 -20.60 -21.48
CA MET A 270 -11.00 -20.20 -22.58
C MET A 270 -10.73 -18.75 -22.95
N GLN A 271 -10.76 -18.43 -24.24
CA GLN A 271 -10.53 -17.07 -24.73
C GLN A 271 -11.82 -16.44 -25.25
N CYS A 272 -11.96 -15.13 -25.06
CA CYS A 272 -13.07 -14.39 -25.67
C CYS A 272 -12.83 -14.23 -27.18
N LYS A 273 -13.63 -14.92 -28.00
CA LYS A 273 -13.54 -14.91 -29.47
C LYS A 273 -13.56 -13.48 -30.04
N ASN A 274 -14.49 -12.64 -29.59
CA ASN A 274 -14.62 -11.26 -30.07
C ASN A 274 -13.39 -10.40 -29.76
N CYS A 275 -12.80 -10.54 -28.56
CA CYS A 275 -11.58 -9.78 -28.23
C CYS A 275 -10.39 -10.23 -29.07
N MET A 276 -10.26 -11.54 -29.29
CA MET A 276 -9.19 -12.10 -30.10
C MET A 276 -9.34 -11.70 -31.58
N GLU A 277 -10.53 -11.83 -32.16
CA GLU A 277 -10.73 -11.63 -33.61
C GLU A 277 -10.83 -10.16 -34.00
N LEU A 278 -11.46 -9.30 -33.18
CA LEU A 278 -11.74 -7.91 -33.57
C LEU A 278 -10.61 -6.94 -33.20
N VAL A 279 -9.91 -7.20 -32.10
CA VAL A 279 -8.89 -6.28 -31.55
C VAL A 279 -7.59 -6.97 -31.14
N ASN A 280 -7.42 -8.27 -31.45
CA ASN A 280 -6.24 -9.06 -31.10
C ASN A 280 -5.88 -9.02 -29.59
N ARG A 281 -6.89 -8.89 -28.72
CA ARG A 281 -6.69 -8.85 -27.26
C ARG A 281 -6.98 -10.20 -26.61
N ARG A 282 -6.06 -10.68 -25.80
CA ARG A 282 -6.13 -11.99 -25.13
C ARG A 282 -6.82 -11.92 -23.77
N THR A 283 -8.13 -11.84 -23.77
CA THR A 283 -8.92 -12.03 -22.54
C THR A 283 -9.14 -13.53 -22.31
N SER A 284 -8.65 -14.06 -21.17
CA SER A 284 -8.71 -15.49 -20.85
C SER A 284 -9.44 -15.78 -19.54
N TYR A 285 -10.12 -16.93 -19.46
CA TYR A 285 -10.88 -17.37 -18.29
C TYR A 285 -10.64 -18.85 -17.98
N CYS A 286 -10.41 -19.19 -16.71
CA CYS A 286 -10.19 -20.57 -16.29
C CYS A 286 -11.48 -21.43 -16.24
N SER A 287 -12.65 -20.79 -16.31
CA SER A 287 -13.97 -21.44 -16.29
C SER A 287 -15.06 -20.55 -16.90
N ARG A 288 -16.20 -21.15 -17.25
CA ARG A 288 -17.38 -20.40 -17.72
C ARG A 288 -18.01 -19.56 -16.63
N GLN A 289 -17.85 -19.95 -15.37
CA GLN A 289 -18.31 -19.17 -14.23
C GLN A 289 -17.51 -17.86 -14.12
N CYS A 290 -16.17 -17.94 -14.14
CA CYS A 290 -15.31 -16.76 -14.17
C CYS A 290 -15.62 -15.81 -15.33
N GLN A 291 -15.92 -16.33 -16.53
CA GLN A 291 -16.34 -15.50 -17.65
C GLN A 291 -17.69 -14.80 -17.38
N LYS A 292 -18.66 -15.50 -16.79
CA LYS A 292 -19.97 -14.92 -16.43
C LYS A 292 -19.84 -13.85 -15.36
N ASP A 293 -19.02 -14.11 -14.33
CA ASP A 293 -18.79 -13.19 -13.21
C ASP A 293 -18.12 -11.91 -13.69
N ASP A 294 -17.17 -12.01 -14.63
CA ASP A 294 -16.49 -10.86 -15.21
C ASP A 294 -17.27 -10.17 -16.35
N TRP A 295 -18.30 -10.83 -16.90
CA TRP A 295 -19.06 -10.33 -18.05
C TRP A 295 -19.59 -8.89 -17.88
N PRO A 296 -20.13 -8.45 -16.72
CA PRO A 296 -20.57 -7.07 -16.53
C PRO A 296 -19.48 -6.02 -16.80
N ARG A 297 -18.22 -6.34 -16.47
CA ARG A 297 -17.05 -5.50 -16.75
C ARG A 297 -16.55 -5.72 -18.17
N HIS A 298 -16.36 -6.98 -18.56
CA HIS A 298 -15.82 -7.35 -19.86
C HIS A 298 -16.67 -6.87 -21.03
N LYS A 299 -18.00 -6.87 -20.92
CA LYS A 299 -18.91 -6.39 -22.00
C LYS A 299 -18.65 -4.92 -22.37
N LEU A 300 -18.12 -4.11 -21.45
CA LEU A 300 -17.82 -2.71 -21.70
C LEU A 300 -16.68 -2.54 -22.71
N LEU A 301 -15.73 -3.48 -22.71
CA LEU A 301 -14.53 -3.47 -23.56
C LEU A 301 -14.53 -4.54 -24.65
N CYS A 302 -15.40 -5.55 -24.60
CA CYS A 302 -15.41 -6.69 -25.52
C CYS A 302 -15.50 -6.26 -26.99
N GLY A 303 -14.48 -6.62 -27.78
CA GLY A 303 -14.41 -6.28 -29.21
C GLY A 303 -14.17 -4.79 -29.53
N LYS A 304 -13.93 -3.95 -28.51
CA LYS A 304 -13.65 -2.51 -28.68
C LYS A 304 -12.16 -2.23 -28.50
N LYS A 305 -11.65 -1.27 -29.28
CA LYS A 305 -10.29 -0.73 -29.10
C LYS A 305 -10.16 -0.15 -27.69
N MET A 306 -9.07 -0.46 -27.02
CA MET A 306 -8.75 0.08 -25.72
C MET A 306 -8.47 1.58 -25.87
N THR A 307 -9.03 2.37 -24.97
CA THR A 307 -8.62 3.75 -24.74
C THR A 307 -7.97 3.83 -23.36
N LEU A 308 -7.28 4.93 -23.07
CA LEU A 308 -6.70 5.13 -21.73
C LEU A 308 -7.76 5.09 -20.62
N GLU A 309 -8.93 5.66 -20.87
CA GLU A 309 -10.04 5.67 -19.91
C GLU A 309 -10.64 4.27 -19.70
N ILE A 310 -10.77 3.48 -20.77
CA ILE A 310 -11.21 2.07 -20.65
C ILE A 310 -10.15 1.27 -19.90
N ALA A 311 -8.86 1.49 -20.18
CA ALA A 311 -7.78 0.81 -19.49
C ALA A 311 -7.82 1.07 -17.98
N ARG A 312 -8.01 2.34 -17.54
CA ARG A 312 -8.15 2.70 -16.12
C ARG A 312 -9.38 2.09 -15.47
N SER A 313 -10.55 2.34 -16.05
CA SER A 313 -11.84 1.89 -15.48
C SER A 313 -12.02 0.37 -15.47
N SER A 314 -11.25 -0.37 -16.27
CA SER A 314 -11.26 -1.83 -16.31
C SER A 314 -10.02 -2.50 -15.73
N ALA A 315 -9.07 -1.73 -15.19
CA ALA A 315 -7.84 -2.25 -14.60
C ALA A 315 -8.10 -3.15 -13.40
N ILE A 316 -9.09 -2.79 -12.59
CA ILE A 316 -9.41 -3.50 -11.36
C ILE A 316 -10.55 -4.46 -11.65
N ALA A 317 -10.31 -5.74 -11.40
CA ALA A 317 -11.37 -6.73 -11.45
C ALA A 317 -12.46 -6.31 -10.44
N PRO A 318 -13.76 -6.53 -10.73
CA PRO A 318 -14.79 -6.31 -9.75
C PRO A 318 -14.39 -7.22 -8.58
N GLN A 319 -14.05 -6.62 -7.45
CA GLN A 319 -13.81 -7.41 -6.26
C GLN A 319 -15.08 -8.23 -6.07
N MET A 320 -14.95 -9.56 -5.98
CA MET A 320 -16.06 -10.38 -5.50
C MET A 320 -16.51 -9.69 -4.23
N ALA A 321 -17.73 -9.14 -4.24
CA ALA A 321 -18.19 -8.22 -3.21
C ALA A 321 -17.82 -8.85 -1.87
N ILE A 322 -16.74 -8.34 -1.27
CA ILE A 322 -16.35 -8.79 0.06
C ILE A 322 -17.59 -8.49 0.88
N ALA A 323 -18.05 -9.46 1.67
CA ALA A 323 -19.19 -9.27 2.54
C ALA A 323 -19.07 -7.87 3.15
N ARG A 324 -20.12 -7.05 2.96
CA ARG A 324 -20.07 -5.58 3.16
C ARG A 324 -19.14 -5.25 4.33
N PRO A 325 -18.10 -4.41 4.12
CA PRO A 325 -17.11 -4.16 5.15
C PRO A 325 -17.82 -3.78 6.44
N LYS A 326 -17.42 -4.44 7.54
CA LYS A 326 -18.05 -4.27 8.85
C LYS A 326 -17.87 -2.83 9.35
N ILE A 327 -16.72 -2.25 9.05
CA ILE A 327 -16.43 -0.84 9.33
C ILE A 327 -16.53 -0.05 8.02
N GLY A 328 -17.37 0.98 8.00
CA GLY A 328 -17.59 1.82 6.82
C GLY A 328 -16.40 2.73 6.48
N CYS A 329 -16.57 3.58 5.46
CA CYS A 329 -15.61 4.64 5.12
C CYS A 329 -15.52 5.70 6.23
N THR A 330 -14.45 6.50 6.23
CA THR A 330 -14.33 7.61 7.18
C THR A 330 -15.34 8.71 6.89
N VAL A 331 -15.73 9.46 7.92
CA VAL A 331 -16.72 10.54 7.87
C VAL A 331 -16.03 11.86 8.23
N GLY A 332 -16.46 12.97 7.61
CA GLY A 332 -16.00 14.31 7.99
C GLY A 332 -14.53 14.60 7.70
N GLY A 333 -13.89 13.85 6.79
CA GLY A 333 -12.47 13.99 6.48
C GLY A 333 -11.53 13.40 7.53
N TYR A 334 -12.06 12.61 8.48
CA TYR A 334 -11.24 11.89 9.45
C TYR A 334 -10.23 10.98 8.73
N LYS A 335 -8.97 11.04 9.16
CA LYS A 335 -7.89 10.18 8.68
C LYS A 335 -7.54 9.18 9.76
N ARG A 336 -7.60 7.90 9.42
CA ARG A 336 -7.20 6.82 10.33
C ARG A 336 -5.68 6.78 10.44
N SER A 337 -5.18 6.52 11.64
CA SER A 337 -3.77 6.18 11.79
C SER A 337 -3.47 4.83 11.13
N PRO A 338 -2.20 4.53 10.80
CA PRO A 338 -1.80 3.21 10.33
C PRO A 338 -2.22 2.06 11.24
N ALA A 339 -2.14 2.22 12.56
CA ALA A 339 -2.57 1.19 13.51
C ALA A 339 -4.09 0.96 13.44
N LEU A 340 -4.86 2.05 13.29
CA LEU A 340 -6.31 1.96 13.15
C LEU A 340 -6.72 1.33 11.80
N LEU A 341 -5.97 1.60 10.73
CA LEU A 341 -6.15 0.92 9.44
C LEU A 341 -5.93 -0.59 9.55
N ALA A 342 -4.90 -1.03 10.28
CA ALA A 342 -4.65 -2.46 10.54
C ALA A 342 -5.83 -3.09 11.29
N GLN A 343 -6.30 -2.43 12.34
CA GLN A 343 -7.44 -2.87 13.14
C GLN A 343 -8.72 -3.03 12.29
N VAL A 344 -9.02 -2.04 11.43
CA VAL A 344 -10.18 -2.08 10.52
C VAL A 344 -10.03 -3.22 9.51
N HIS A 345 -8.83 -3.42 8.97
CA HIS A 345 -8.57 -4.50 8.02
C HIS A 345 -8.84 -5.87 8.65
N GLU A 346 -8.28 -6.15 9.82
CA GLU A 346 -8.47 -7.42 10.52
C GLU A 346 -9.95 -7.68 10.87
N LEU A 347 -10.69 -6.63 11.28
CA LEU A 347 -12.12 -6.74 11.57
C LEU A 347 -12.98 -7.02 10.32
N ASN A 348 -12.59 -6.50 9.17
CA ASN A 348 -13.26 -6.78 7.90
C ASN A 348 -12.97 -8.21 7.41
N LEU A 349 -11.76 -8.72 7.64
CA LEU A 349 -11.42 -10.12 7.35
C LEU A 349 -12.14 -11.10 8.29
N ASN A 350 -12.44 -10.69 9.52
CA ASN A 350 -12.99 -11.55 10.55
C ASN A 350 -14.28 -10.96 11.17
N PRO A 351 -15.43 -11.01 10.47
CA PRO A 351 -16.65 -10.31 10.88
C PRO A 351 -17.23 -10.81 12.22
N GLY A 352 -16.84 -12.01 12.69
CA GLY A 352 -17.25 -12.53 14.00
C GLY A 352 -16.55 -11.88 15.20
N ILE A 353 -15.44 -11.17 14.99
CA ILE A 353 -14.61 -10.59 16.06
C ILE A 353 -15.09 -9.18 16.39
N ASP A 354 -15.12 -8.83 17.69
CA ASP A 354 -15.60 -7.54 18.17
C ASP A 354 -14.48 -6.49 18.20
N TYR A 355 -13.28 -6.90 18.62
CA TYR A 355 -12.07 -6.09 18.56
C TYR A 355 -10.87 -7.02 18.44
N PHE A 356 -9.76 -6.58 17.87
CA PHE A 356 -8.47 -7.23 18.12
C PHE A 356 -7.66 -6.41 19.10
N LEU A 357 -7.05 -7.06 20.08
CA LEU A 357 -6.02 -6.57 20.99
C LEU A 357 -4.64 -6.80 20.35
N MET A 358 -3.82 -5.77 20.18
CA MET A 358 -2.49 -5.93 19.59
C MET A 358 -1.44 -5.83 20.70
N ASN A 359 -0.55 -6.81 20.78
CA ASN A 359 0.54 -6.78 21.75
C ASN A 359 1.74 -5.94 21.24
N SER A 360 2.77 -5.76 22.08
CA SER A 360 4.00 -5.03 21.72
C SER A 360 4.78 -5.64 20.56
N SER A 361 4.51 -6.90 20.20
CA SER A 361 5.09 -7.58 19.04
C SER A 361 4.25 -7.46 17.78
N GLY A 362 3.08 -6.80 17.84
CA GLY A 362 2.16 -6.65 16.70
C GLY A 362 1.19 -7.79 16.48
N ASN A 363 1.20 -8.78 17.36
CA ASN A 363 0.29 -9.91 17.22
C ASN A 363 -1.10 -9.49 17.68
N PHE A 364 -2.08 -9.71 16.80
CA PHE A 364 -3.49 -9.49 17.09
C PHE A 364 -4.08 -10.68 17.87
N THR A 365 -4.71 -10.39 19.00
CA THR A 365 -5.45 -11.30 19.87
C THR A 365 -6.93 -10.92 19.81
N PRO A 366 -7.83 -11.82 19.40
CA PRO A 366 -9.23 -11.47 19.24
C PRO A 366 -9.93 -11.26 20.59
N LEU A 367 -10.77 -10.24 20.66
CA LEU A 367 -11.70 -9.95 21.76
C LEU A 367 -13.13 -10.27 21.32
N TYR A 368 -13.83 -11.06 22.15
CA TYR A 368 -15.21 -11.48 21.93
C TYR A 368 -16.08 -11.05 23.11
N LEU A 369 -17.23 -10.41 22.83
CA LEU A 369 -18.25 -10.04 23.82
C LEU A 369 -19.48 -10.94 23.72
N ALA A 370 -19.27 -12.22 23.39
CA ALA A 370 -20.33 -13.15 22.97
C ALA A 370 -21.38 -13.48 24.04
N SER A 371 -21.13 -13.21 25.32
CA SER A 371 -22.03 -13.59 26.42
C SER A 371 -23.26 -12.68 26.57
N ASN A 372 -23.27 -11.49 25.96
CA ASN A 372 -24.39 -10.55 26.06
C ASN A 372 -24.59 -9.77 24.76
N HIS A 373 -25.63 -10.11 24.00
CA HIS A 373 -25.92 -9.49 22.70
C HIS A 373 -26.17 -7.99 22.77
N ALA A 374 -26.83 -7.49 23.82
CA ALA A 374 -27.08 -6.06 23.99
C ALA A 374 -25.75 -5.30 24.21
N ARG A 375 -24.88 -5.86 25.05
CA ARG A 375 -23.54 -5.32 25.30
C ARG A 375 -22.67 -5.36 24.05
N GLN A 376 -22.67 -6.48 23.32
CA GLN A 376 -21.96 -6.61 22.06
C GLN A 376 -22.44 -5.59 21.01
N GLY A 377 -23.76 -5.39 20.91
CA GLY A 377 -24.36 -4.40 20.00
C GLY A 377 -23.93 -2.98 20.33
N ALA A 378 -24.00 -2.58 21.60
CA ALA A 378 -23.53 -1.27 22.05
C ALA A 378 -22.03 -1.07 21.80
N PHE A 379 -21.22 -2.10 22.06
CA PHE A 379 -19.76 -2.03 21.85
C PHE A 379 -19.43 -1.85 20.37
N ARG A 380 -20.07 -2.63 19.50
CA ARG A 380 -19.92 -2.49 18.04
C ARG A 380 -20.35 -1.10 17.57
N THR A 381 -21.41 -0.54 18.15
CA THR A 381 -21.87 0.82 17.83
C THR A 381 -20.81 1.87 18.17
N LEU A 382 -20.25 1.82 19.38
CA LEU A 382 -19.16 2.72 19.79
C LEU A 382 -17.93 2.53 18.91
N ARG A 383 -17.52 1.27 18.68
CA ARG A 383 -16.37 0.94 17.83
C ARG A 383 -16.54 1.46 16.41
N ASP A 384 -17.67 1.20 15.77
CA ASP A 384 -17.89 1.58 14.38
C ASP A 384 -17.89 3.10 14.23
N LYS A 385 -18.50 3.82 15.18
CA LYS A 385 -18.46 5.29 15.22
C LYS A 385 -17.04 5.81 15.48
N ALA A 386 -16.31 5.28 16.46
CA ALA A 386 -14.92 5.64 16.73
C ALA A 386 -14.02 5.46 15.49
N MET A 387 -14.13 4.32 14.79
CA MET A 387 -13.31 4.00 13.62
C MET A 387 -13.70 4.76 12.34
N THR A 388 -14.92 5.28 12.26
CA THR A 388 -15.42 6.01 11.07
C THR A 388 -15.30 7.52 11.23
N SER A 389 -15.63 8.08 12.39
CA SER A 389 -15.60 9.53 12.60
C SER A 389 -14.41 10.04 13.40
N GLY A 390 -13.69 9.18 14.13
CA GLY A 390 -12.65 9.63 15.05
C GLY A 390 -13.19 10.52 16.17
N ASP A 391 -14.48 10.41 16.49
CA ASP A 391 -15.12 11.24 17.51
C ASP A 391 -14.48 10.98 18.88
N ARG A 392 -13.83 12.00 19.42
CA ARG A 392 -12.94 11.88 20.59
C ARG A 392 -13.65 11.27 21.80
N SER A 393 -14.91 11.64 22.06
CA SER A 393 -15.71 11.07 23.16
C SER A 393 -16.05 9.60 22.91
N THR A 394 -16.45 9.23 21.68
CA THR A 394 -16.72 7.84 21.32
C THR A 394 -15.46 6.97 21.39
N VAL A 395 -14.31 7.49 20.94
CA VAL A 395 -13.03 6.79 21.03
C VAL A 395 -12.66 6.56 22.50
N ALA A 396 -12.81 7.57 23.35
CA ALA A 396 -12.53 7.44 24.78
C ALA A 396 -13.47 6.43 25.46
N ALA A 397 -14.76 6.45 25.12
CA ALA A 397 -15.74 5.48 25.61
C ALA A 397 -15.43 4.04 25.16
N LEU A 398 -14.94 3.87 23.93
CA LEU A 398 -14.46 2.58 23.44
C LEU A 398 -13.23 2.11 24.23
N GLY A 399 -12.26 2.99 24.46
CA GLY A 399 -11.06 2.69 25.25
C GLY A 399 -11.38 2.29 26.69
N GLU A 400 -12.27 3.03 27.36
CA GLU A 400 -12.78 2.65 28.69
C GLU A 400 -13.45 1.28 28.67
N ALA A 401 -14.33 1.02 27.70
CA ALA A 401 -14.98 -0.29 27.58
C ALA A 401 -13.92 -1.41 27.42
N ILE A 402 -12.90 -1.21 26.58
CA ILE A 402 -11.82 -2.19 26.42
C ILE A 402 -11.06 -2.39 27.74
N LEU A 403 -10.78 -1.33 28.52
CA LEU A 403 -10.11 -1.45 29.82
C LEU A 403 -10.97 -2.20 30.85
N VAL A 404 -12.26 -1.86 30.95
CA VAL A 404 -13.19 -2.46 31.92
C VAL A 404 -13.53 -3.91 31.57
N PHE A 405 -13.60 -4.28 30.29
CA PHE A 405 -13.86 -5.68 29.89
C PHE A 405 -12.58 -6.49 29.67
N GLY A 406 -11.43 -5.84 29.45
CA GLY A 406 -10.13 -6.44 29.17
C GLY A 406 -9.23 -6.59 30.40
N ILE A 407 -9.80 -6.72 31.60
CA ILE A 407 -9.21 -6.60 32.96
C ILE A 407 -7.90 -7.38 33.25
N LEU A 408 -7.26 -8.05 32.29
CA LEU A 408 -5.92 -8.65 32.47
C LEU A 408 -4.80 -8.06 31.58
N ALA A 409 -5.03 -6.97 30.83
CA ALA A 409 -4.01 -6.38 29.93
C ALA A 409 -3.80 -4.86 30.06
N ALA A 410 -4.14 -4.26 31.20
CA ALA A 410 -4.18 -2.80 31.40
C ALA A 410 -2.86 -2.07 31.02
N SER A 411 -1.69 -2.66 31.24
CA SER A 411 -0.41 -1.99 30.93
C SER A 411 -0.06 -1.96 29.44
N LEU A 412 -0.52 -2.95 28.65
CA LEU A 412 -0.24 -3.03 27.22
C LEU A 412 -1.21 -2.18 26.38
N GLN A 413 -2.39 -1.85 26.94
CA GLN A 413 -3.46 -1.21 26.19
C GLN A 413 -3.27 0.31 26.00
N PHE A 414 -2.76 1.03 27.01
CA PHE A 414 -2.61 2.50 26.92
C PHE A 414 -1.64 2.95 25.82
N GLN A 415 -0.57 2.19 25.56
CA GLN A 415 0.35 2.52 24.47
C GLN A 415 -0.34 2.45 23.10
N ARG A 416 -1.38 1.63 22.98
CA ARG A 416 -2.02 1.35 21.70
C ARG A 416 -3.09 2.36 21.32
N ASP A 417 -3.95 2.76 22.25
CA ASP A 417 -5.00 3.73 21.92
C ASP A 417 -4.37 5.04 21.43
N ALA A 418 -3.17 5.36 21.92
CA ALA A 418 -2.35 6.45 21.39
C ALA A 418 -1.78 6.20 19.98
N LEU A 419 -1.45 4.97 19.61
CA LEU A 419 -1.05 4.63 18.24
C LEU A 419 -2.24 4.68 17.28
N GLU A 420 -3.44 4.32 17.73
CA GLU A 420 -4.66 4.29 16.90
C GLU A 420 -5.31 5.67 16.73
N TYR A 421 -5.35 6.47 17.80
CA TYR A 421 -6.10 7.72 17.85
C TYR A 421 -5.30 8.94 18.34
N GLY A 422 -4.00 8.77 18.62
CA GLY A 422 -3.10 9.82 19.08
C GLY A 422 -2.94 9.89 20.61
N GLU A 423 -1.77 10.34 21.08
CA GLU A 423 -1.42 10.38 22.52
C GLU A 423 -2.44 11.10 23.41
N SER A 424 -3.10 12.13 22.89
CA SER A 424 -4.10 12.91 23.65
C SER A 424 -5.31 12.09 24.11
N ILE A 425 -5.59 10.95 23.47
CA ILE A 425 -6.76 10.12 23.82
C ILE A 425 -6.60 9.43 25.18
N ARG A 426 -5.36 9.19 25.62
CA ARG A 426 -5.10 8.49 26.89
C ARG A 426 -5.70 9.25 28.07
N GLU A 427 -5.56 10.57 28.06
CA GLU A 427 -6.11 11.43 29.10
C GLU A 427 -7.63 11.39 29.13
N ASP A 428 -8.26 11.28 27.96
CA ASP A 428 -9.72 11.22 27.85
C ASP A 428 -10.28 9.87 28.29
N ILE A 429 -9.60 8.77 27.94
CA ILE A 429 -9.94 7.43 28.44
C ILE A 429 -9.81 7.38 29.95
N ARG A 430 -8.70 7.93 30.50
CA ARG A 430 -8.50 8.04 31.94
C ARG A 430 -9.61 8.87 32.58
N PHE A 431 -9.95 10.01 32.00
CA PHE A 431 -11.03 10.87 32.48
C PHE A 431 -12.36 10.12 32.57
N LEU A 432 -12.80 9.43 31.50
CA LEU A 432 -14.06 8.68 31.53
C LEU A 432 -14.01 7.50 32.51
N THR A 433 -12.89 6.80 32.60
CA THR A 433 -12.67 5.73 33.58
C THR A 433 -12.83 6.25 35.01
N LEU A 434 -12.22 7.40 35.33
CA LEU A 434 -12.33 8.02 36.66
C LEU A 434 -13.74 8.50 36.95
N LYS A 435 -14.44 9.04 35.94
CA LYS A 435 -15.83 9.46 36.07
C LYS A 435 -16.73 8.27 36.40
N THR A 436 -16.55 7.14 35.72
CA THR A 436 -17.27 5.89 35.99
C THR A 436 -17.00 5.39 37.42
N LEU A 437 -15.75 5.46 37.91
CA LEU A 437 -15.40 5.12 39.29
C LEU A 437 -15.97 6.11 40.32
N HIS A 438 -16.01 7.40 40.01
CA HIS A 438 -16.53 8.41 40.94
C HIS A 438 -18.05 8.26 41.16
N HIS A 439 -18.80 7.85 40.14
CA HIS A 439 -20.25 7.70 40.19
C HIS A 439 -20.72 6.34 40.74
N HIS A 440 -19.98 5.73 41.67
CA HIS A 440 -20.23 4.38 42.21
C HIS A 440 -21.66 4.08 42.71
N SER A 441 -22.53 5.07 42.92
CA SER A 441 -23.94 4.84 43.27
C SER A 441 -24.84 4.42 42.10
N ASP A 442 -24.54 4.87 40.87
CA ASP A 442 -25.31 4.54 39.65
C ASP A 442 -24.43 3.91 38.54
N GLY A 443 -23.13 3.73 38.81
CA GLY A 443 -21.97 3.49 37.93
C GLY A 443 -22.14 2.68 36.63
N LEU A 444 -22.89 3.23 35.68
CA LEU A 444 -22.91 2.75 34.29
C LEU A 444 -21.64 3.23 33.58
N THR A 445 -20.85 2.27 33.09
CA THR A 445 -19.83 2.51 32.06
C THR A 445 -20.45 3.24 30.87
N GLN A 446 -19.63 3.90 30.05
CA GLN A 446 -20.13 4.52 28.81
C GLN A 446 -20.79 3.51 27.87
N LEU A 447 -20.34 2.25 27.94
CA LEU A 447 -20.98 1.15 27.22
C LEU A 447 -22.39 0.88 27.74
N GLU A 448 -22.60 0.88 29.06
CA GLU A 448 -23.92 0.68 29.66
C GLU A 448 -24.86 1.86 29.42
N LYS A 449 -24.35 3.10 29.42
CA LYS A 449 -25.10 4.28 28.95
C LYS A 449 -25.58 4.09 27.51
N GLN A 450 -24.68 3.67 26.61
CA GLN A 450 -25.02 3.38 25.22
C GLN A 450 -26.06 2.23 25.11
N MET A 451 -25.97 1.19 25.95
CA MET A 451 -26.96 0.11 26.01
C MET A 451 -28.34 0.61 26.48
N ALA A 452 -28.37 1.57 27.41
CA ALA A 452 -29.59 2.20 27.90
C ALA A 452 -30.16 3.26 26.94
N GLY A 453 -29.52 3.50 25.80
CA GLY A 453 -29.91 4.55 24.84
C GLY A 453 -29.62 5.96 25.33
N GLN A 454 -28.77 6.10 26.35
CA GLN A 454 -28.30 7.39 26.85
C GLN A 454 -27.11 7.87 26.00
N GLU A 455 -26.93 9.19 25.95
CA GLU A 455 -25.75 9.78 25.34
C GLU A 455 -24.50 9.46 26.18
N ILE A 456 -23.40 9.13 25.53
CA ILE A 456 -22.10 8.98 26.19
C ILE A 456 -21.59 10.34 26.66
N ASP A 457 -20.82 10.36 27.75
CA ASP A 457 -20.26 11.59 28.27
C ASP A 457 -19.26 12.21 27.29
N SER A 458 -19.33 13.53 27.16
CA SER A 458 -18.34 14.28 26.39
C SER A 458 -17.02 14.36 27.15
N VAL A 459 -15.90 14.26 26.43
CA VAL A 459 -14.55 14.48 26.97
C VAL A 459 -14.11 15.95 26.90
N LEU A 460 -14.92 16.79 26.24
CA LEU A 460 -14.78 18.25 26.22
C LEU A 460 -15.34 18.85 27.51
N VAL A 461 -14.68 18.56 28.62
CA VAL A 461 -15.08 19.01 29.95
C VAL A 461 -14.27 20.23 30.39
N SER A 462 -14.85 20.99 31.33
CA SER A 462 -14.17 22.13 31.93
C SER A 462 -12.92 21.67 32.70
N VAL A 463 -11.91 22.55 32.78
CA VAL A 463 -10.69 22.31 33.58
C VAL A 463 -11.04 21.96 35.03
N GLN A 464 -12.05 22.61 35.59
CA GLN A 464 -12.54 22.37 36.95
C GLN A 464 -13.05 20.93 37.18
N GLU A 465 -13.71 20.33 36.19
CA GLU A 465 -14.17 18.95 36.30
C GLU A 465 -12.99 17.96 36.29
N ARG A 466 -11.95 18.24 35.49
CA ARG A 466 -10.71 17.45 35.49
C ARG A 466 -9.98 17.55 36.83
N GLU A 467 -9.77 18.77 37.34
CA GLU A 467 -9.14 19.02 38.64
C GLU A 467 -9.88 18.31 39.78
N ARG A 468 -11.23 18.29 39.73
CA ARG A 468 -12.04 17.60 40.73
C ARG A 468 -11.84 16.07 40.70
N LEU A 469 -11.75 15.46 39.52
CA LEU A 469 -11.50 14.02 39.41
C LEU A 469 -10.06 13.65 39.81
N ASP A 470 -9.08 14.47 39.46
CA ASP A 470 -7.68 14.26 39.89
C ASP A 470 -7.57 14.32 41.42
N ALA A 471 -8.22 15.29 42.06
CA ALA A 471 -8.28 15.36 43.53
C ALA A 471 -8.94 14.12 44.16
N TYR A 472 -9.95 13.54 43.49
CA TYR A 472 -10.59 12.29 43.94
C TYR A 472 -9.65 11.09 43.81
N VAL A 473 -8.84 11.01 42.75
CA VAL A 473 -7.82 9.96 42.61
C VAL A 473 -6.75 10.06 43.69
N ASP A 474 -6.27 11.28 43.98
CA ASP A 474 -5.28 11.49 45.03
C ASP A 474 -5.83 11.10 46.40
N MET A 475 -7.12 11.33 46.65
CA MET A 475 -7.81 10.87 47.85
C MET A 475 -7.85 9.33 47.92
N LEU A 476 -8.32 8.66 46.85
CA LEU A 476 -8.35 7.19 46.80
C LEU A 476 -6.97 6.55 46.94
N ALA A 477 -5.93 7.14 46.33
CA ALA A 477 -4.58 6.66 46.43
C ALA A 477 -4.07 6.72 47.88
N LYS A 478 -4.37 7.80 48.60
CA LYS A 478 -4.05 7.92 50.03
C LYS A 478 -4.78 6.87 50.86
N ASP A 479 -6.08 6.67 50.61
CA ASP A 479 -6.88 5.69 51.34
C ASP A 479 -6.37 4.25 51.12
N ILE A 480 -6.03 3.90 49.87
CA ILE A 480 -5.45 2.59 49.53
C ILE A 480 -4.08 2.42 50.19
N CYS A 481 -3.21 3.43 50.13
CA CYS A 481 -1.90 3.38 50.79
C CYS A 481 -2.04 3.20 52.29
N SER A 482 -2.93 3.93 52.96
CA SER A 482 -3.22 3.77 54.38
C SER A 482 -3.72 2.35 54.68
N TYR A 483 -4.66 1.83 53.90
CA TYR A 483 -5.17 0.47 54.06
C TYR A 483 -4.07 -0.60 53.90
N ILE A 484 -3.19 -0.47 52.90
CA ILE A 484 -2.08 -1.41 52.70
C ILE A 484 -1.12 -1.36 53.89
N MET A 485 -0.78 -0.17 54.38
CA MET A 485 0.12 -0.01 55.52
C MET A 485 -0.47 -0.61 56.80
N GLU A 486 -1.77 -0.43 57.05
CA GLU A 486 -2.46 -0.97 58.23
C GLU A 486 -2.60 -2.51 58.22
N ASN A 487 -2.59 -3.15 57.04
CA ASN A 487 -2.80 -4.60 56.90
C ASN A 487 -1.52 -5.41 56.63
N HIS A 488 -0.36 -4.76 56.53
CA HIS A 488 0.94 -5.41 56.29
C HIS A 488 1.95 -5.23 57.44
N GLU A 489 1.54 -4.64 58.57
CA GLU A 489 2.20 -4.78 59.88
C GLU A 489 1.70 -6.03 60.61
#